data_AF-A0A3C0YYH6-F1
#
_entry.id   AF-A0A3C0YYH6-F1
#
_cell.length_a   1.000
_cell.length_b   1.000
_cell.length_c   1.000
_cell.angle_alpha   90.00
_cell.angle_beta   90.00
_cell.angle_gamma   90.00
#
_symmetry.space_group_name_H-M   'P 1'
#
loop_
_entity.id
_entity.type
_entity.pdbx_description
1 polymer ?
#
loop_
_entity_poly.entity_id
_entity_poly.type
_entity_poly.pdbx_seq_one_letter_code
_entity_poly.pdbx_strand_id
1 'polypeptide(L)'
;MDFAGELTPGSDSDLRTSNGSISVKLGGEPNVQLDARTSNGTIVSRLPLDAATTERHRLWGTIGSGEADLNLQTSNGSVNIE
;
A
#
# COMPACT_ATOMS: atom_id res chain seq x y z
N MET A 1 13.40 -9.05 -6.36
CA MET A 1 12.11 -9.76 -6.41
C MET A 1 11.07 -8.69 -6.18
N ASP A 2 10.69 -8.04 -7.26
CA ASP A 2 9.71 -6.97 -7.27
C ASP A 2 8.34 -7.64 -7.35
N PHE A 3 7.55 -7.51 -6.28
CA PHE A 3 6.18 -7.97 -6.32
C PHE A 3 5.33 -6.85 -6.92
N ALA A 4 4.74 -7.12 -8.08
CA ALA A 4 3.72 -6.28 -8.72
C ALA A 4 2.38 -7.00 -8.59
N GLY A 5 1.59 -6.61 -7.59
CA GLY A 5 0.20 -7.05 -7.45
C GLY A 5 -0.70 -6.07 -8.21
N GLU A 6 -1.57 -6.58 -9.07
CA GLU A 6 -2.67 -5.79 -9.60
C GLU A 6 -3.79 -5.78 -8.57
N LEU A 7 -4.24 -4.58 -8.20
CA LEU A 7 -5.34 -4.43 -7.27
C LEU A 7 -6.63 -4.27 -8.05
N THR A 8 -7.43 -5.31 -8.03
CA THR A 8 -8.81 -5.24 -8.52
C THR A 8 -9.68 -4.51 -7.50
N PRO A 9 -10.40 -3.45 -7.91
CA PRO A 9 -11.40 -2.81 -7.05
C PRO A 9 -12.40 -3.83 -6.52
N GLY A 10 -12.68 -3.78 -5.21
CA GLY A 10 -13.59 -4.69 -4.51
C GLY A 10 -12.99 -6.03 -4.06
N SER A 11 -11.67 -6.22 -4.14
CA SER A 11 -10.98 -7.41 -3.62
C SER A 11 -10.04 -7.06 -2.48
N ASP A 12 -10.05 -7.86 -1.41
CA ASP A 12 -9.05 -7.79 -0.34
C ASP A 12 -7.71 -8.34 -0.86
N SER A 13 -6.66 -7.55 -0.72
CA SER A 13 -5.33 -7.90 -1.21
C SER A 13 -4.27 -7.79 -0.12
N ASP A 14 -3.77 -8.96 0.30
CA ASP A 14 -2.73 -9.10 1.32
C ASP A 14 -1.38 -9.42 0.65
N LEU A 15 -0.46 -8.46 0.67
CA LEU A 15 0.92 -8.64 0.21
C LEU A 15 1.87 -8.73 1.39
N ARG A 16 2.64 -9.82 1.46
CA ARG A 16 3.71 -9.99 2.46
C ARG A 16 5.04 -10.32 1.81
N THR A 17 6.09 -9.63 2.22
CA THR A 17 7.46 -9.92 1.79
C THR A 17 8.47 -9.70 2.92
N SER A 18 9.56 -10.45 2.94
CA SER A 18 10.58 -10.32 4.00
C SER A 18 11.74 -9.41 3.58
N ASN A 19 12.22 -9.56 2.34
CA ASN A 19 13.41 -8.85 1.84
C ASN A 19 13.18 -8.13 0.50
N GLY A 20 11.96 -8.15 -0.04
CA GLY A 20 11.63 -7.46 -1.28
C GLY A 20 10.97 -6.11 -1.03
N SER A 21 11.18 -5.16 -1.94
CA SER A 21 10.35 -3.96 -2.05
C SER A 21 8.97 -4.30 -2.59
N ILE A 22 7.95 -3.63 -2.09
CA ILE A 22 6.58 -3.70 -2.61
C ILE A 22 6.37 -2.44 -3.43
N SER A 23 5.95 -2.58 -4.69
CA SER A 23 5.52 -1.45 -5.50
C SER A 23 4.09 -1.69 -5.95
N VAL A 24 3.19 -0.80 -5.54
CA VAL A 24 1.78 -0.82 -5.92
C VAL A 24 1.54 0.31 -6.89
N LYS A 25 0.90 -0.01 -8.02
CA LYS A 25 0.46 0.97 -9.01
C LYS A 25 -1.06 0.99 -9.04
N LEU A 26 -1.64 2.10 -8.63
CA LEU A 26 -3.09 2.31 -8.70
C LEU A 26 -3.39 3.25 -9.86
N GLY A 27 -3.92 2.69 -10.94
CA GLY A 27 -4.33 3.47 -12.10
C GLY A 27 -5.74 4.05 -11.94
N GLY A 28 -5.95 5.27 -12.44
CA GLY A 28 -7.27 5.92 -12.49
C GLY A 28 -7.70 6.54 -11.17
N GLU A 29 -8.96 6.32 -10.78
CA GLU A 29 -9.55 6.75 -9.51
C GLU A 29 -9.74 5.52 -8.61
N PRO A 30 -8.70 5.05 -7.90
CA PRO A 30 -8.80 3.87 -7.07
C PRO A 30 -9.66 4.14 -5.82
N ASN A 31 -10.59 3.24 -5.53
CA ASN A 31 -11.41 3.27 -4.31
C ASN A 31 -10.95 2.16 -3.36
N VAL A 32 -9.98 2.47 -2.49
CA VAL A 32 -9.31 1.45 -1.66
C VAL A 32 -8.83 2.04 -0.34
N GLN A 33 -9.01 1.27 0.73
CA GLN A 33 -8.40 1.51 2.02
C GLN A 33 -7.01 0.85 2.05
N LEU A 34 -6.00 1.65 2.31
CA LEU A 34 -4.60 1.27 2.31
C LEU A 34 -4.11 1.13 3.76
N ASP A 35 -3.55 -0.03 4.13
CA ASP A 35 -2.73 -0.24 5.34
C ASP A 35 -1.39 -0.85 4.94
N ALA A 36 -0.35 -0.04 4.91
CA ALA A 36 1.01 -0.45 4.65
C ALA A 36 1.86 -0.43 5.92
N ARG A 37 2.63 -1.50 6.16
CA ARG A 37 3.51 -1.67 7.32
C ARG A 37 4.88 -2.16 6.88
N THR A 38 5.92 -1.57 7.45
CA THR A 38 7.30 -1.99 7.26
C THR A 38 8.02 -2.11 8.61
N SER A 39 9.00 -3.00 8.75
CA SER A 39 9.79 -3.08 9.99
C SER A 39 11.03 -2.18 9.95
N ASN A 40 11.80 -2.22 8.86
CA ASN A 40 13.06 -1.47 8.70
C ASN A 40 13.11 -0.64 7.40
N GLY A 41 12.06 -0.67 6.59
CA GLY A 41 12.00 0.06 5.33
C GLY A 41 11.36 1.44 5.47
N THR A 42 11.06 2.04 4.32
CA THR A 42 10.32 3.30 4.21
C THR A 42 9.05 3.09 3.40
N ILE A 43 8.00 3.82 3.73
CA ILE A 43 6.74 3.81 3.00
C ILE A 43 6.57 5.17 2.32
N VAL A 44 6.31 5.16 1.02
CA VAL A 44 6.11 6.35 0.20
C VAL A 44 4.81 6.19 -0.57
N SER A 45 3.92 7.17 -0.43
CA SER A 45 2.69 7.28 -1.25
C SER A 45 2.69 8.58 -2.02
N ARG A 46 2.38 8.49 -3.31
CA ARG A 46 2.19 9.64 -4.22
C ARG A 46 0.72 9.89 -4.57
N LEU A 47 -0.19 9.09 -4.01
CA LEU A 47 -1.62 9.19 -4.28
C LEU A 47 -2.29 10.14 -3.28
N PRO A 48 -3.36 10.82 -3.69
CA PRO A 48 -4.17 11.64 -2.78
C PRO A 48 -4.93 10.73 -1.81
N LEU A 49 -4.38 10.56 -0.61
CA LEU A 49 -5.00 9.79 0.47
C LEU A 49 -5.90 10.71 1.30
N ASP A 50 -7.18 10.38 1.38
CA ASP A 50 -8.10 10.91 2.37
C ASP A 50 -7.84 10.28 3.74
N ALA A 51 -7.93 11.09 4.80
CA ALA A 51 -7.68 10.68 6.18
C ALA A 51 -6.35 9.93 6.40
N ALA A 52 -5.31 10.29 5.65
CA ALA A 52 -4.01 9.63 5.71
C ALA A 52 -3.30 9.81 7.07
N THR A 53 -2.95 8.70 7.69
CA THR A 53 -2.03 8.62 8.82
C THR A 53 -0.69 8.06 8.34
N THR A 54 0.32 8.92 8.32
CA THR A 54 1.70 8.52 7.97
C THR A 54 2.55 8.46 9.24
N GLU A 55 3.02 7.28 9.58
CA GLU A 55 3.99 7.03 10.63
C GLU A 55 5.32 6.59 10.03
N ARG A 56 6.37 6.51 10.87
CA ARG A 56 7.71 6.11 10.44
C ARG A 56 7.73 4.76 9.70
N HIS A 57 6.92 3.81 10.18
CA HIS A 57 6.92 2.40 9.76
C HIS A 57 5.53 1.90 9.36
N ARG A 58 4.53 2.78 9.30
CA ARG A 58 3.17 2.47 8.92
C ARG A 58 2.55 3.62 8.15
N LEU A 59 1.80 3.30 7.11
CA LEU A 59 0.97 4.26 6.39
C LEU A 59 -0.43 3.68 6.32
N TRP A 60 -1.40 4.43 6.80
CA TRP A 60 -2.80 4.07 6.69
C TRP A 60 -3.56 5.23 6.07
N GLY A 61 -4.53 4.96 5.21
CA GLY A 61 -5.37 5.99 4.63
C GLY A 61 -6.37 5.40 3.66
N THR A 62 -7.33 6.21 3.24
CA THR A 62 -8.35 5.78 2.29
C THR A 62 -8.16 6.57 1.01
N ILE A 63 -8.30 5.91 -0.13
CA ILE A 63 -8.34 6.56 -1.44
C ILE A 63 -9.76 6.42 -1.97
N GLY A 64 -10.38 7.53 -2.34
CA GLY A 64 -11.74 7.57 -2.85
C GLY A 64 -12.75 7.02 -1.82
N SER A 65 -13.60 6.10 -2.28
CA SER A 65 -14.72 5.55 -1.47
C SER A 65 -14.32 4.43 -0.50
N GLY A 66 -13.10 3.88 -0.59
CA GLY A 66 -12.65 2.77 0.27
C GLY A 66 -13.39 1.43 0.04
N GLU A 67 -13.70 1.08 -1.22
CA GLU A 67 -14.48 -0.12 -1.57
C GLU A 67 -13.67 -1.43 -1.57
N ALA A 68 -12.35 -1.33 -1.46
CA ALA A 68 -11.42 -2.45 -1.38
C ALA A 68 -10.45 -2.26 -0.22
N ASP A 69 -9.86 -3.35 0.27
CA ASP A 69 -8.83 -3.30 1.33
C ASP A 69 -7.49 -3.77 0.77
N LEU A 70 -6.44 -3.00 1.09
CA LEU A 70 -5.08 -3.24 0.67
C LEU A 70 -4.14 -3.29 1.87
N ASN A 71 -3.68 -4.50 2.19
CA ASN A 71 -2.74 -4.74 3.28
C ASN A 71 -1.35 -5.04 2.72
N LEU A 72 -0.40 -4.15 2.97
CA LEU A 72 1.00 -4.30 2.55
C LEU A 72 1.88 -4.52 3.76
N GLN A 73 2.63 -5.62 3.81
CA GLN A 73 3.55 -5.89 4.91
C GLN A 73 4.94 -6.27 4.40
N THR A 74 5.95 -5.57 4.88
CA THR A 74 7.35 -5.88 4.55
C THR A 74 8.27 -5.81 5.76
N SER A 75 9.32 -6.63 5.82
CA SER A 75 10.29 -6.56 6.92
C SER A 75 11.44 -5.60 6.60
N ASN A 76 12.13 -5.79 5.47
CA ASN A 76 13.30 -4.98 5.10
C ASN A 76 13.12 -4.17 3.80
N GLY A 77 11.97 -4.31 3.13
CA GLY A 77 11.70 -3.62 1.88
C GLY A 77 11.07 -2.25 2.08
N SER A 78 11.22 -1.40 1.07
CA SER A 78 10.43 -0.18 0.96
C SER A 78 9.08 -0.47 0.30
N VAL A 79 8.06 0.28 0.67
CA VAL A 79 6.73 0.24 0.06
C VAL A 79 6.54 1.52 -0.74
N ASN A 80 6.40 1.39 -2.06
CA ASN A 80 6.09 2.50 -2.94
C ASN A 80 4.68 2.35 -3.48
N ILE A 81 3.94 3.45 -3.45
CA ILE A 81 2.54 3.51 -3.89
C ILE A 81 2.43 4.70 -4.82
N GLU A 82 2.11 4.43 -6.08
CA GLU A 82 2.02 5.43 -7.15
C GLU A 82 0.84 5.22 -8.09
#